data_AF-W2CJ69-F1
#
_entry.id   AF-W2CJ69-F1
#
_cell.length_a   1.000
_cell.length_b   1.000
_cell.length_c   1.000
_cell.angle_alpha   90.00
_cell.angle_beta   90.00
_cell.angle_gamma   90.00
#
_symmetry.space_group_name_H-M   'P 1'
#
loop_
_entity.id
_entity.type
_entity.pdbx_description
1 polymer ?
#
loop_
_entity_poly.entity_id
_entity_poly.type
_entity_poly.pdbx_seq_one_letter_code
_entity_poly.pdbx_strand_id
1 'polypeptide(L)'
;MPLLVLLLALIRLPDGGHTEDTLRLVTVADTLHYVQVADYAGRVERWPLPYPVYRFQTGDINGDGRTDVLVGVIKSTRYDPQVARRLFIFKVYKDRYIRPLWMGSRLSHPLVDFRFAHIDGQPRVLTIERDTTPERYLMAVYRWRSFGLDFVAYHARGIPLDEARQRLEGAPISSGQTHQGRPSP
;
A
#
# COMPACT_ATOMS: atom_id res chain seq x y z
N MET A 1 12.95 0.74 -61.48
CA MET A 1 12.61 -0.12 -60.33
C MET A 1 12.94 0.66 -59.05
N PRO A 2 12.01 1.44 -58.47
CA PRO A 2 12.31 2.14 -57.23
C PRO A 2 12.19 1.17 -56.04
N LEU A 3 13.20 1.26 -55.19
CA LEU A 3 13.41 0.53 -53.95
C LEU A 3 12.39 0.99 -52.90
N LEU A 4 11.50 0.10 -52.45
CA LEU A 4 10.59 0.37 -51.33
C LEU A 4 11.31 0.02 -50.03
N VAL A 5 11.82 1.03 -49.33
CA VAL A 5 12.32 0.89 -47.95
C VAL A 5 11.11 0.91 -47.02
N LEU A 6 10.68 -0.26 -46.58
CA LEU A 6 9.63 -0.41 -45.57
C LEU A 6 10.22 -0.07 -44.19
N LEU A 7 10.09 1.18 -43.78
CA LEU A 7 10.38 1.61 -42.41
C LEU A 7 9.29 1.03 -41.49
N LEU A 8 9.55 -0.15 -40.90
CA LEU A 8 8.76 -0.60 -39.75
C LEU A 8 9.07 0.36 -38.59
N ALA A 9 8.25 1.39 -38.45
CA ALA A 9 8.09 2.05 -37.17
C ALA A 9 7.55 0.98 -36.21
N LEU A 10 8.43 0.48 -35.33
CA LEU A 10 8.03 -0.28 -34.16
C LEU A 10 7.14 0.67 -33.35
N ILE A 11 5.82 0.59 -33.55
CA ILE A 11 4.86 1.25 -32.69
C ILE A 11 5.06 0.58 -31.34
N ARG A 12 5.87 1.20 -30.49
CA ARG A 12 5.90 0.91 -29.08
C ARG A 12 4.51 1.31 -28.60
N LEU A 13 3.63 0.30 -28.50
CA LEU A 13 2.36 0.43 -27.78
C LEU A 13 2.71 1.12 -26.46
N PRO A 14 1.96 2.14 -26.02
CA PRO A 14 2.22 2.76 -24.74
C PRO A 14 2.28 1.65 -23.71
N ASP A 15 3.43 1.52 -23.03
CA ASP A 15 3.61 0.62 -21.90
C ASP A 15 2.40 0.88 -21.00
N GLY A 16 1.51 -0.11 -20.86
CA GLY A 16 0.16 0.10 -20.31
C GLY A 16 0.23 0.90 -19.01
N GLY A 17 -0.32 2.12 -19.03
CA GLY A 17 -0.18 3.09 -17.93
C GLY A 17 -0.54 2.50 -16.57
N HIS A 18 0.48 2.21 -15.76
CA HIS A 18 0.37 1.40 -14.56
C HIS A 18 -0.87 1.76 -13.72
N THR A 19 -1.65 0.73 -13.35
CA THR A 19 -2.90 0.86 -12.56
C THR A 19 -2.76 1.76 -11.33
N GLU A 20 -1.55 1.85 -10.79
CA GLU A 20 -1.15 2.79 -9.74
C GLU A 20 -1.60 4.23 -9.98
N ASP A 21 -1.45 4.77 -11.18
CA ASP A 21 -1.79 6.16 -11.51
C ASP A 21 -3.29 6.46 -11.37
N THR A 22 -4.11 5.40 -11.36
CA THR A 22 -5.57 5.50 -11.29
C THR A 22 -6.13 5.22 -9.90
N LEU A 23 -5.31 4.63 -9.01
CA LEU A 23 -5.68 4.29 -7.65
C LEU A 23 -5.74 5.53 -6.77
N ARG A 24 -6.89 5.73 -6.12
CA ARG A 24 -7.09 6.88 -5.23
C ARG A 24 -8.08 6.61 -4.12
N LEU A 25 -7.93 7.35 -3.03
CA LEU A 25 -8.97 7.50 -2.04
C LEU A 25 -9.90 8.63 -2.48
N VAL A 26 -11.21 8.36 -2.51
CA VAL A 26 -12.24 9.38 -2.72
C VAL A 26 -12.96 9.61 -1.39
N THR A 27 -12.87 10.82 -0.87
CA THR A 27 -13.60 11.24 0.34
C THR A 27 -14.93 11.87 -0.07
N VAL A 28 -16.03 11.34 0.45
CA VAL A 28 -17.38 11.90 0.24
C VAL A 28 -17.88 12.61 1.50
N ALA A 29 -17.56 12.06 2.67
CA ALA A 29 -17.81 12.65 3.98
C ALA A 29 -16.81 12.09 5.00
N ASP A 30 -16.78 12.63 6.21
CA ASP A 30 -15.88 12.21 7.30
C ASP A 30 -15.97 10.70 7.61
N THR A 31 -17.11 10.08 7.32
CA THR A 31 -17.38 8.65 7.58
C THR A 31 -17.65 7.85 6.31
N LEU A 32 -17.51 8.44 5.12
CA LEU A 32 -17.72 7.74 3.85
C LEU A 32 -16.61 8.04 2.87
N HIS A 33 -15.82 7.00 2.63
CA HIS A 33 -14.72 7.01 1.68
C HIS A 33 -14.88 5.87 0.68
N TYR A 34 -14.16 5.94 -0.43
CA TYR A 34 -14.03 4.86 -1.38
C TYR A 34 -12.56 4.67 -1.74
N VAL A 35 -12.11 3.41 -1.78
CA VAL A 35 -10.97 3.08 -2.66
C VAL A 35 -11.53 3.06 -4.07
N GLN A 36 -10.88 3.77 -4.99
CA GLN A 36 -11.30 3.84 -6.37
C GLN A 36 -10.13 3.47 -7.29
N VAL A 37 -10.44 2.72 -8.35
CA VAL A 37 -9.55 2.47 -9.47
C VAL A 37 -10.32 2.76 -10.76
N ALA A 38 -9.65 3.30 -11.77
CA ALA A 38 -10.21 3.46 -13.10
C ALA A 38 -9.38 2.62 -14.07
N ASP A 39 -10.02 1.90 -14.99
CA ASP A 39 -9.29 1.27 -16.08
C ASP A 39 -8.99 2.27 -17.22
N TYR A 40 -8.21 1.83 -18.20
CA TYR A 40 -7.84 2.65 -19.37
C TYR A 40 -9.01 3.10 -20.23
N ALA A 41 -10.16 2.43 -20.13
CA ALA A 41 -11.38 2.81 -20.84
C ALA A 41 -12.21 3.84 -20.04
N GLY A 42 -11.68 4.32 -18.90
CA GLY A 42 -12.35 5.25 -18.00
C GLY A 42 -13.43 4.61 -17.13
N ARG A 43 -13.56 3.26 -17.12
CA ARG A 43 -14.54 2.58 -16.27
C ARG A 43 -14.02 2.57 -14.85
N VAL A 44 -14.88 2.94 -13.90
CA VAL A 44 -14.52 3.12 -12.50
C VAL A 44 -15.08 1.98 -11.66
N GLU A 45 -14.25 1.41 -10.79
CA GLU A 45 -14.67 0.54 -9.69
C GLU A 45 -14.46 1.29 -8.37
N ARG A 46 -15.38 1.08 -7.42
CA ARG A 46 -15.29 1.62 -6.07
C ARG A 46 -15.49 0.53 -5.03
N TRP A 47 -14.64 0.52 -4.02
CA TRP A 47 -14.85 -0.24 -2.80
C TRP A 47 -15.25 0.70 -1.66
N PRO A 48 -16.45 0.53 -1.06
CA PRO A 48 -16.91 1.41 0.00
C PRO A 48 -16.13 1.20 1.30
N LEU A 49 -15.73 2.30 1.90
CA LEU A 49 -15.13 2.39 3.22
C LEU A 49 -16.04 3.30 4.09
N PRO A 50 -17.16 2.78 4.64
CA PRO A 50 -18.11 3.55 5.45
C PRO A 50 -17.59 3.77 6.87
N TYR A 51 -16.40 4.37 6.98
CA TYR A 51 -15.73 4.71 8.23
C TYR A 51 -14.66 5.78 7.96
N PRO A 52 -14.18 6.49 9.01
CA PRO A 52 -13.05 7.40 8.88
C PRO A 52 -11.79 6.69 8.40
N VAL A 53 -11.05 7.36 7.51
CA VAL A 53 -9.75 6.91 7.00
C VAL A 53 -8.66 7.85 7.53
N TYR A 54 -7.63 7.30 8.16
CA TYR A 54 -6.52 8.10 8.70
C TYR A 54 -5.25 8.04 7.86
N ARG A 55 -5.14 7.05 6.96
CA ARG A 55 -4.00 6.92 6.05
C ARG A 55 -4.37 6.13 4.81
N PHE A 56 -3.81 6.50 3.66
CA PHE A 56 -3.95 5.79 2.39
C PHE A 56 -2.57 5.71 1.73
N GLN A 57 -2.18 4.50 1.31
CA GLN A 57 -0.93 4.24 0.59
C GLN A 57 -1.14 3.19 -0.49
N THR A 58 -0.25 3.22 -1.47
CA THR A 58 -0.17 2.24 -2.55
C THR A 58 1.20 1.57 -2.52
N GLY A 59 1.26 0.33 -2.99
CA GLY A 59 2.50 -0.42 -3.12
C GLY A 59 2.27 -1.90 -3.35
N ASP A 60 3.18 -2.56 -4.05
CA ASP A 60 3.15 -4.02 -4.24
C ASP A 60 3.57 -4.73 -2.94
N ILE A 61 2.63 -4.90 -2.00
CA ILE A 61 2.93 -5.47 -0.68
C ILE A 61 3.12 -6.98 -0.73
N ASN A 62 2.51 -7.64 -1.71
CA ASN A 62 2.56 -9.09 -1.83
C ASN A 62 3.67 -9.60 -2.77
N GLY A 63 4.28 -8.70 -3.57
CA GLY A 63 5.40 -8.97 -4.46
C GLY A 63 5.01 -9.61 -5.80
N ASP A 64 3.76 -9.46 -6.26
CA ASP A 64 3.26 -10.03 -7.51
C ASP A 64 3.45 -9.11 -8.74
N GLY A 65 4.11 -7.97 -8.56
CA GLY A 65 4.35 -6.97 -9.59
C GLY A 65 3.16 -6.05 -9.84
N ARG A 66 2.09 -6.11 -9.03
CA ARG A 66 0.92 -5.24 -9.14
C ARG A 66 0.79 -4.36 -7.90
N THR A 67 0.39 -3.12 -8.12
CA THR A 67 0.17 -2.18 -7.03
C THR A 67 -1.08 -2.55 -6.21
N ASP A 68 -0.88 -2.80 -4.92
CA ASP A 68 -1.95 -2.97 -3.94
C ASP A 68 -2.26 -1.64 -3.24
N VAL A 69 -3.35 -1.63 -2.48
CA VAL A 69 -3.82 -0.51 -1.68
C VAL A 69 -3.77 -0.88 -0.20
N LEU A 70 -3.14 -0.04 0.60
CA LEU A 70 -3.10 -0.13 2.06
C LEU A 70 -3.87 1.05 2.65
N VAL A 71 -4.91 0.78 3.43
CA VAL A 71 -5.79 1.81 4.01
C VAL A 71 -5.90 1.67 5.52
N GLY A 72 -5.59 2.76 6.20
CA GLY A 72 -5.80 2.95 7.62
C GLY A 72 -7.21 3.41 7.91
N VAL A 73 -7.97 2.60 8.65
CA VAL A 73 -9.40 2.86 8.93
C VAL A 73 -9.67 2.92 10.43
N ILE A 74 -10.68 3.67 10.86
CA ILE A 74 -11.10 3.73 12.28
C ILE A 74 -12.45 3.03 12.44
N LYS A 75 -12.45 1.81 12.97
CA LYS A 75 -13.66 1.00 13.17
C LYS A 75 -13.46 -0.15 14.14
N SER A 76 -14.57 -0.69 14.62
CA SER A 76 -14.63 -2.04 15.19
C SER A 76 -14.59 -3.10 14.09
N THR A 77 -14.32 -4.35 14.46
CA THR A 77 -14.35 -5.50 13.56
C THR A 77 -15.17 -6.63 14.18
N ARG A 78 -15.51 -7.64 13.39
CA ARG A 78 -16.28 -8.80 13.87
C ARG A 78 -15.65 -9.47 15.10
N TYR A 79 -14.33 -9.49 15.17
CA TYR A 79 -13.56 -10.19 16.20
C TYR A 79 -12.93 -9.25 17.25
N ASP A 80 -13.03 -7.93 17.07
CA ASP A 80 -12.61 -6.92 18.04
C ASP A 80 -13.64 -5.76 18.04
N PRO A 81 -14.57 -5.73 19.01
CA PRO A 81 -15.64 -4.73 19.04
C PRO A 81 -15.14 -3.33 19.38
N GLN A 82 -13.89 -3.18 19.83
CA GLN A 82 -13.32 -1.87 20.13
C GLN A 82 -13.15 -1.06 18.83
N VAL A 83 -13.63 0.18 18.82
CA VAL A 83 -13.29 1.13 17.75
C VAL A 83 -11.84 1.55 17.93
N ALA A 84 -10.99 1.21 16.96
CA ALA A 84 -9.60 1.63 16.93
C ALA A 84 -9.10 1.73 15.49
N ARG A 85 -7.84 2.15 15.33
CA ARG A 85 -7.16 2.15 14.03
C ARG A 85 -6.88 0.71 13.58
N ARG A 86 -7.22 0.42 12.33
CA ARG A 86 -7.03 -0.87 11.65
C ARG A 86 -6.29 -0.63 10.34
N LEU A 87 -5.71 -1.69 9.79
CA LEU A 87 -5.08 -1.69 8.47
C LEU A 87 -5.81 -2.69 7.58
N PHE A 88 -6.35 -2.20 6.47
CA PHE A 88 -6.94 -3.01 5.41
C PHE A 88 -6.05 -2.96 4.18
N ILE A 89 -5.95 -4.09 3.48
CA ILE A 89 -5.15 -4.25 2.27
C ILE A 89 -6.07 -4.80 1.18
N PHE A 90 -6.02 -4.16 0.01
CA PHE A 90 -6.79 -4.53 -1.17
C PHE A 90 -5.86 -4.73 -2.36
N LYS A 91 -6.19 -5.69 -3.22
CA LYS A 91 -5.57 -5.83 -4.54
C LYS A 91 -6.48 -5.30 -5.63
N VAL A 92 -5.87 -4.95 -6.76
CA VAL A 92 -6.59 -4.75 -8.01
C VAL A 92 -6.49 -6.03 -8.86
N TYR A 93 -7.63 -6.69 -9.03
CA TYR A 93 -7.76 -7.89 -9.85
C TYR A 93 -8.23 -7.53 -11.26
N LYS A 94 -7.57 -8.11 -12.28
CA LYS A 94 -7.86 -7.85 -13.71
C LYS A 94 -7.94 -6.34 -14.01
N ASP A 95 -7.03 -5.58 -13.39
CA ASP A 95 -6.77 -4.16 -13.64
C ASP A 95 -7.99 -3.24 -13.42
N ARG A 96 -9.00 -3.73 -12.70
CA ARG A 96 -10.26 -3.00 -12.48
C ARG A 96 -10.97 -3.35 -11.18
N TYR A 97 -10.94 -4.60 -10.73
CA TYR A 97 -11.76 -5.02 -9.60
C TYR A 97 -11.00 -4.91 -8.28
N ILE A 98 -11.49 -4.09 -7.37
CA ILE A 98 -10.93 -3.99 -6.03
C ILE A 98 -11.40 -5.20 -5.22
N ARG A 99 -10.45 -5.94 -4.64
CA ARG A 99 -10.74 -7.11 -3.80
C ARG A 99 -9.92 -7.05 -2.52
N PRO A 100 -10.49 -7.37 -1.36
CA PRO A 100 -9.73 -7.41 -0.13
C PRO A 100 -8.69 -8.53 -0.22
N LEU A 101 -7.44 -8.21 0.08
CA LEU A 101 -6.41 -9.18 0.42
C LEU A 101 -6.50 -9.51 1.90
N TRP A 102 -6.63 -8.49 2.74
CA TRP A 102 -6.70 -8.65 4.19
C TRP A 102 -7.43 -7.49 4.84
N MET A 103 -8.39 -7.79 5.71
CA MET A 103 -9.09 -6.80 6.53
C MET A 103 -8.79 -7.06 8.00
N GLY A 104 -7.60 -6.65 8.44
CA GLY A 104 -7.06 -6.98 9.74
C GLY A 104 -7.89 -6.45 10.91
N SER A 105 -8.09 -7.29 11.94
CA SER A 105 -8.70 -6.86 13.20
C SER A 105 -7.68 -6.20 14.12
N ARG A 106 -6.48 -6.78 14.25
CA ARG A 106 -5.37 -6.24 15.05
C ARG A 106 -4.03 -6.66 14.44
N LEU A 107 -2.99 -5.88 14.75
CA LEU A 107 -1.59 -6.29 14.62
C LEU A 107 -1.11 -6.79 16.00
N SER A 108 0.20 -6.90 16.21
CA SER A 108 0.78 -7.35 17.49
C SER A 108 0.32 -6.46 18.65
N HIS A 109 0.31 -5.15 18.46
CA HIS A 109 -0.16 -4.15 19.42
C HIS A 109 -1.16 -3.17 18.77
N PRO A 110 -1.88 -2.36 19.57
CA PRO A 110 -2.80 -1.36 19.03
C PRO A 110 -2.11 -0.40 18.06
N LEU A 111 -2.57 -0.42 16.81
CA LEU A 111 -2.03 0.38 15.72
C LEU A 111 -2.25 1.87 15.96
N VAL A 112 -1.23 2.67 15.66
CA VAL A 112 -1.27 4.13 15.71
C VAL A 112 -1.14 4.71 14.31
N ASP A 113 -0.19 4.22 13.52
CA ASP A 113 0.01 4.62 12.13
C ASP A 113 0.83 3.58 11.35
N PHE A 114 0.94 3.69 10.03
CA PHE A 114 1.76 2.77 9.23
C PHE A 114 2.33 3.42 7.97
N ARG A 115 3.25 2.72 7.30
CA ARG A 115 3.75 3.10 5.97
C ARG A 115 4.21 1.85 5.22
N PHE A 116 3.86 1.76 3.95
CA PHE A 116 4.47 0.85 2.99
C PHE A 116 5.88 1.34 2.65
N ALA A 117 6.86 0.47 2.73
CA ALA A 117 8.23 0.80 2.37
C ALA A 117 8.97 -0.44 1.88
N HIS A 118 10.00 -0.21 1.05
CA HIS A 118 11.00 -1.23 0.77
C HIS A 118 12.09 -1.17 1.84
N ILE A 119 12.15 -2.19 2.68
CA ILE A 119 13.18 -2.35 3.71
C ILE A 119 14.01 -3.57 3.33
N ASP A 120 15.33 -3.39 3.23
CA ASP A 120 16.27 -4.39 2.72
C ASP A 120 15.90 -4.90 1.31
N GLY A 121 15.40 -3.99 0.47
CA GLY A 121 14.97 -4.30 -0.90
C GLY A 121 13.68 -5.11 -1.00
N GLN A 122 12.95 -5.29 0.11
CA GLN A 122 11.75 -6.12 0.16
C GLN A 122 10.52 -5.31 0.59
N PRO A 123 9.33 -5.62 0.05
CA PRO A 123 8.11 -4.91 0.43
C PRO A 123 7.75 -5.20 1.89
N ARG A 124 7.51 -4.14 2.67
CA ARG A 124 7.18 -4.20 4.09
C ARG A 124 6.10 -3.19 4.46
N VAL A 125 5.43 -3.48 5.57
CA VAL A 125 4.66 -2.49 6.33
C VAL A 125 5.45 -2.13 7.58
N LEU A 126 5.89 -0.88 7.67
CA LEU A 126 6.43 -0.30 8.90
C LEU A 126 5.28 0.34 9.67
N THR A 127 5.12 -0.01 10.94
CA THR A 127 4.03 0.48 11.78
C THR A 127 4.55 1.34 12.93
N ILE A 128 3.69 2.19 13.47
CA ILE A 128 3.78 2.72 14.83
C ILE A 128 2.66 2.05 15.61
N GLU A 129 2.99 1.43 16.74
CA GLU A 129 2.02 0.79 17.64
C GLU A 129 2.23 1.27 19.08
N ARG A 130 1.18 1.17 19.90
CA ARG A 130 1.30 1.48 21.34
C ARG A 130 2.16 0.43 22.03
N ASP A 131 3.13 0.86 22.82
CA ASP A 131 3.91 -0.03 23.68
C ASP A 131 3.13 -0.35 24.97
N THR A 132 3.65 -1.26 25.80
CA THR A 132 3.06 -1.60 27.10
C THR A 132 3.22 -0.48 28.12
N THR A 133 4.26 0.35 27.98
CA THR A 133 4.47 1.53 28.82
C THR A 133 3.58 2.68 28.33
N PRO A 134 2.81 3.34 29.22
CA PRO A 134 1.98 4.49 28.84
C PRO A 134 2.78 5.55 28.10
N GLU A 135 2.16 6.13 27.07
CA GLU A 135 2.73 7.19 26.22
C GLU A 135 4.04 6.81 25.49
N ARG A 136 4.40 5.52 25.48
CA ARG A 136 5.49 4.98 24.68
C ARG A 136 4.97 4.20 23.51
N TYR A 137 5.77 4.21 22.45
CA TYR A 137 5.45 3.62 21.18
C TYR A 137 6.58 2.72 20.72
N LEU A 138 6.21 1.75 19.90
CA LEU A 138 7.13 0.89 19.18
C LEU A 138 6.90 1.01 17.70
N MET A 139 7.94 0.70 16.93
CA MET A 139 7.86 0.57 15.48
C MET A 139 8.14 -0.88 15.11
N ALA A 140 7.21 -1.51 14.38
CA ALA A 140 7.35 -2.91 13.97
C ALA A 140 7.33 -3.02 12.45
N VAL A 141 8.09 -3.99 11.93
CA VAL A 141 8.18 -4.32 10.51
C VAL A 141 7.41 -5.60 10.28
N TYR A 142 6.49 -5.57 9.31
CA TYR A 142 5.74 -6.73 8.86
C TYR A 142 6.01 -7.00 7.39
N ARG A 143 5.93 -8.29 7.02
CA ARG A 143 5.90 -8.75 5.63
C ARG A 143 4.55 -9.36 5.32
N TRP A 144 4.14 -9.30 4.06
CA TRP A 144 3.04 -10.14 3.60
C TRP A 144 3.45 -11.62 3.59
N ARG A 145 2.56 -12.50 4.04
CA ARG A 145 2.71 -13.95 3.89
C ARG A 145 1.35 -14.62 3.77
N SER A 146 1.13 -15.27 2.63
CA SER A 146 -0.08 -16.03 2.30
C SER A 146 -1.37 -15.21 2.46
N PHE A 147 -1.92 -15.13 3.66
CA PHE A 147 -3.23 -14.54 3.96
C PHE A 147 -3.18 -13.38 4.99
N GLY A 148 -1.99 -12.87 5.30
CA GLY A 148 -1.88 -11.75 6.25
C GLY A 148 -0.46 -11.21 6.41
N LEU A 149 -0.29 -10.42 7.47
CA LEU A 149 0.97 -9.82 7.84
C LEU A 149 1.68 -10.63 8.92
N ASP A 150 2.90 -11.09 8.62
CA ASP A 150 3.81 -11.73 9.56
C ASP A 150 4.74 -10.67 10.16
N PHE A 151 4.88 -10.69 11.49
CA PHE A 151 5.90 -9.90 12.18
C PHE A 151 7.30 -10.33 11.75
N VAL A 152 8.17 -9.34 11.50
CA VAL A 152 9.58 -9.55 11.15
C VAL A 152 10.48 -9.13 12.30
N ALA A 153 10.41 -7.86 12.71
CA ALA A 153 11.29 -7.30 13.73
C ALA A 153 10.71 -6.00 14.30
N TYR A 154 11.22 -5.59 15.46
CA TYR A 154 11.06 -4.22 15.94
C TYR A 154 12.15 -3.34 15.32
N HIS A 155 11.74 -2.21 14.76
CA HIS A 155 12.64 -1.16 14.29
C HIS A 155 13.05 -0.22 15.43
N ALA A 156 12.14 0.04 16.38
CA ALA A 156 12.38 0.83 17.59
C ALA A 156 11.34 0.48 18.67
N ARG A 157 11.63 0.75 19.95
CA ARG A 157 10.71 0.55 21.09
C ARG A 157 10.92 1.62 22.15
N GLY A 158 9.91 1.84 23.00
CA GLY A 158 10.01 2.78 24.13
C GLY A 158 10.17 4.25 23.73
N ILE A 159 9.90 4.60 22.47
CA ILE A 159 10.13 5.96 21.95
C ILE A 159 8.87 6.84 22.07
N PRO A 160 9.03 8.18 22.17
CA PRO A 160 7.91 9.12 22.08
C PRO A 160 7.22 9.08 20.70
N LEU A 161 5.96 9.52 20.64
CA LEU A 161 5.18 9.50 19.40
C LEU A 161 5.77 10.36 18.29
N ASP A 162 6.25 11.56 18.61
CA ASP A 162 6.75 12.50 17.61
C ASP A 162 8.04 11.98 16.96
N GLU A 163 8.90 11.34 17.76
CA GLU A 163 10.06 10.63 17.24
C GLU A 163 9.66 9.45 16.34
N ALA A 164 8.68 8.65 16.76
CA ALA A 164 8.17 7.53 15.95
C ALA A 164 7.59 8.01 14.61
N ARG A 165 6.87 9.14 14.60
CA ARG A 165 6.33 9.77 13.39
C ARG A 165 7.43 10.28 12.47
N GLN A 166 8.43 10.97 13.02
CA GLN A 166 9.57 11.44 12.24
C GLN A 166 10.30 10.28 11.57
N ARG A 167 10.55 9.19 12.31
CA ARG A 167 11.16 7.97 11.78
C ARG A 167 10.29 7.26 10.74
N LEU A 168 8.97 7.23 10.95
CA LEU A 168 8.03 6.63 10.00
C LEU A 168 8.11 7.34 8.64
N GLU A 169 8.10 8.67 8.62
CA GLU A 169 8.17 9.43 7.37
C GLU A 169 9.59 9.47 6.77
N GLY A 170 10.62 9.48 7.62
CA GLY A 170 12.03 9.56 7.21
C GLY A 170 12.68 8.24 6.77
N ALA A 171 12.05 7.09 7.03
CA ALA A 171 12.61 5.82 6.60
C ALA A 171 12.77 5.80 5.06
N PRO A 172 13.89 5.28 4.50
CA PRO A 172 14.11 5.32 3.07
C PRO A 172 13.03 4.52 2.34
N ILE A 173 12.39 5.14 1.35
CA ILE A 173 11.67 4.44 0.30
C ILE A 173 12.77 4.05 -0.69
N SER A 174 13.24 2.80 -0.68
CA SER A 174 13.98 2.34 -1.85
C SER A 174 12.98 2.34 -3.00
N SER A 175 12.99 3.40 -3.80
CA SER A 175 12.28 3.47 -5.07
C SER A 175 12.72 2.25 -5.88
N GLY A 176 11.74 1.47 -6.36
CA GLY A 176 12.00 0.38 -7.29
C GLY A 176 12.89 0.90 -8.41
N GLN A 177 13.94 0.14 -8.71
CA GLN A 177 14.86 0.50 -9.76
C GLN A 177 14.08 0.71 -11.06
N THR A 178 14.17 1.91 -11.60
CA THR A 178 14.02 2.12 -13.04
C THR A 178 15.08 1.24 -13.67
N HIS A 179 14.66 0.14 -14.28
CA HIS A 179 15.50 -0.64 -15.19
C HIS A 179 15.89 0.28 -16.36
N GLN A 180 16.98 1.03 -16.20
CA GLN A 180 17.74 1.50 -17.35
C GLN A 180 18.37 0.28 -18.02
N GLY A 181 18.12 0.18 -19.32
CA GLY A 181 18.54 -0.93 -20.15
C GLY A 181 20.04 -1.22 -20.02
N ARG A 182 20.35 -2.51 -19.91
CA ARG A 182 21.69 -3.03 -20.13
C ARG A 182 22.02 -2.84 -21.63
N PRO A 183 23.17 -2.27 -22.00
CA PRO A 183 23.64 -2.39 -23.38
C PRO A 183 23.96 -3.86 -23.64
N SER A 184 23.46 -4.39 -24.74
CA SER A 184 23.92 -5.69 -25.25
C SER A 184 25.34 -5.53 -25.82
N PRO A 185 26.19 -6.57 -25.69
CA PRO A 185 27.57 -6.56 -26.21
C PRO A 185 27.63 -6.49 -27.74
#